data_AF-A0A2E6YCW5-F1
#
_entry.id   AF-A0A2E6YCW5-F1
#
_cell.length_a   1.000
_cell.length_b   1.000
_cell.length_c   1.000
_cell.angle_alpha   90.00
_cell.angle_beta   90.00
_cell.angle_gamma   90.00
#
_symmetry.space_group_name_H-M   'P 1'
#
loop_
_entity.id
_entity.type
_entity.pdbx_description
1 polymer ?
#
loop_
_entity_poly.entity_id
_entity_poly.type
_entity_poly.pdbx_seq_one_letter_code
_entity_poly.pdbx_strand_id
1 'polypeptide(L)'
;MKILFNIFAALVLAIALYAEHGFTSGHHDSESAKASGTGHCAYISDGPFSDPYNACRTNMSEQACIALEEEGDGMMSVISPVYGEGDCTREATVGSCDRGGWEEVYYDDNDPAMAEFGCGFAGEWLEPQ
;
A
#
# COMPACT_ATOMS: atom_id res chain seq x y z
N MET A 1 14.76 49.29 -5.73
CA MET A 1 15.58 48.12 -5.32
C MET A 1 15.04 47.39 -4.09
N LYS A 2 14.74 48.05 -2.96
CA LYS A 2 14.21 47.38 -1.74
C LYS A 2 12.92 46.58 -1.95
N ILE A 3 11.97 47.11 -2.72
CA ILE A 3 10.66 46.45 -2.97
C ILE A 3 10.84 45.15 -3.77
N LEU A 4 11.67 45.17 -4.81
CA LEU A 4 11.98 43.98 -5.62
C LEU A 4 12.69 42.89 -4.80
N PHE A 5 13.59 43.28 -3.90
CA PHE A 5 14.29 42.35 -3.00
C PHE A 5 13.33 41.68 -2.01
N ASN A 6 12.35 42.42 -1.49
CA ASN A 6 11.34 41.88 -0.57
C ASN A 6 10.39 40.90 -1.26
N ILE A 7 10.02 41.16 -2.52
CA ILE A 7 9.19 40.23 -3.32
C ILE A 7 9.97 38.94 -3.60
N PHE A 8 11.24 39.06 -3.96
CA PHE A 8 12.09 37.90 -4.25
C PHE A 8 12.29 37.04 -3.00
N ALA A 9 12.52 37.66 -1.83
CA ALA A 9 12.66 36.95 -0.57
C ALA A 9 11.38 36.22 -0.15
N ALA A 10 10.20 36.84 -0.34
CA ALA A 10 8.92 36.20 -0.06
C ALA A 10 8.63 34.99 -0.98
N LEU A 11 9.01 35.09 -2.25
CA LEU A 11 8.83 34.01 -3.22
C LEU A 11 9.72 32.80 -2.89
N VAL A 12 10.99 33.04 -2.52
CA VAL A 12 11.93 31.98 -2.12
C VAL A 12 11.47 31.31 -0.83
N LEU A 13 10.95 32.08 0.14
CA LEU A 13 10.42 31.53 1.38
C LEU A 13 9.16 30.68 1.16
N ALA A 14 8.29 31.08 0.21
CA ALA A 14 7.15 30.27 -0.18
C ALA A 14 7.60 28.96 -0.82
N ILE A 15 8.53 28.98 -1.78
CA ILE A 15 9.02 27.77 -2.44
C ILE A 15 9.70 26.82 -1.44
N ALA A 16 10.47 27.34 -0.48
CA ALA A 16 11.10 26.54 0.57
C ALA A 16 10.07 25.88 1.51
N LEU A 17 8.95 26.54 1.82
CA LEU A 17 7.88 25.97 2.65
C LEU A 17 6.99 24.97 1.88
N TYR A 18 6.93 25.05 0.56
CA TYR A 18 6.23 24.07 -0.28
C TYR A 18 7.09 22.84 -0.61
N ALA A 19 8.42 22.94 -0.52
CA ALA A 19 9.34 21.83 -0.79
C ALA A 19 9.27 20.71 0.27
N GLU A 20 8.66 20.95 1.43
CA GLU A 20 8.38 19.92 2.45
C GLU A 20 7.22 18.99 2.04
N HIS A 21 6.49 19.31 0.96
CA HIS A 21 5.66 18.32 0.26
C HIS A 21 6.56 17.58 -0.73
N GLY A 22 7.52 16.84 -0.18
CA GLY A 22 8.35 15.93 -0.95
C GLY A 22 7.45 15.11 -1.86
N PHE A 23 7.65 15.25 -3.17
CA PHE A 23 7.23 14.25 -4.12
C PHE A 23 8.06 13.01 -3.80
N THR A 24 7.62 12.23 -2.82
CA THR A 24 7.95 10.83 -2.78
C THR A 24 7.44 10.28 -4.12
N SER A 25 8.26 9.47 -4.78
CA SER A 25 7.81 8.68 -5.92
C SER A 25 6.75 7.71 -5.37
N GLY A 26 5.51 8.18 -5.27
CA GLY A 26 4.37 7.36 -4.86
C GLY A 26 4.17 6.27 -5.89
N HIS A 27 4.71 5.09 -5.62
CA HIS A 27 4.08 3.89 -6.11
C HIS A 27 2.74 3.81 -5.35
N HIS A 28 1.67 3.64 -6.10
CA HIS A 28 0.33 4.07 -5.74
C HIS A 28 -0.22 3.32 -4.52
N ASP A 29 0.04 3.82 -3.31
CA ASP A 29 -0.86 3.61 -2.20
C ASP A 29 -2.18 4.30 -2.61
N SER A 30 -3.18 3.51 -3.01
CA SER A 30 -4.54 4.01 -3.24
C SER A 30 -4.99 4.82 -2.02
N GLU A 31 -5.89 5.82 -2.13
CA GLU A 31 -6.33 6.54 -0.92
C GLU A 31 -7.05 5.59 0.08
N SER A 32 -7.58 4.46 -0.40
CA SER A 32 -8.06 3.31 0.38
C SER A 32 -6.94 2.56 1.12
N ALA A 33 -5.68 2.88 0.86
CA ALA A 33 -4.51 2.26 1.47
C ALA A 33 -4.16 2.73 2.87
N LYS A 34 -4.77 3.82 3.32
CA LYS A 34 -4.54 4.34 4.66
C LYS A 34 -5.30 3.51 5.68
N ALA A 35 -4.64 3.22 6.80
CA ALA A 35 -5.24 2.64 8.01
C ALA A 35 -6.62 3.25 8.29
N SER A 36 -7.69 2.48 8.08
CA SER A 36 -9.05 3.01 8.17
C SER A 36 -10.06 2.06 8.82
N GLY A 37 -9.64 0.87 9.28
CA GLY A 37 -10.60 -0.11 9.81
C GLY A 37 -10.04 -1.10 10.83
N THR A 38 -10.97 -1.82 11.46
CA THR A 38 -10.67 -2.89 12.44
C THR A 38 -10.76 -4.29 11.82
N GLY A 39 -10.77 -4.38 10.49
CA GLY A 39 -10.94 -5.61 9.73
C GLY A 39 -9.85 -5.81 8.70
N HIS A 40 -10.08 -6.75 7.80
CA HIS A 40 -9.20 -7.09 6.70
C HIS A 40 -9.97 -7.30 5.40
N CYS A 41 -9.23 -7.38 4.31
CA CYS A 41 -9.75 -7.71 2.99
C CYS A 41 -8.94 -8.86 2.41
N ALA A 42 -9.56 -10.01 2.21
CA ALA A 42 -8.98 -11.14 1.49
C ALA A 42 -9.33 -11.02 0.01
N TYR A 43 -8.39 -11.30 -0.89
CA TYR A 43 -8.58 -11.16 -2.33
C TYR A 43 -7.58 -12.01 -3.11
N ILE A 44 -7.80 -12.10 -4.42
CA ILE A 44 -6.84 -12.66 -5.36
C ILE A 44 -6.12 -11.51 -6.04
N SER A 45 -4.79 -11.50 -5.97
CA SER A 45 -3.93 -10.57 -6.68
C SER A 45 -3.55 -11.17 -8.03
N ASP A 46 -3.78 -10.43 -9.12
CA ASP A 46 -3.46 -10.86 -10.48
C ASP A 46 -2.69 -9.77 -11.21
N GLY A 47 -1.46 -10.08 -11.62
CA GLY A 47 -0.66 -9.13 -12.39
C GLY A 47 0.30 -9.81 -13.35
N PRO A 48 0.98 -9.03 -14.18
CA PRO A 48 1.71 -9.57 -15.34
C PRO A 48 3.01 -10.29 -14.98
N PHE A 49 3.40 -10.33 -13.69
CA PHE A 49 4.72 -10.80 -13.23
C PHE A 49 4.67 -12.11 -12.44
N SER A 50 3.49 -12.58 -12.07
CA SER A 50 3.27 -13.81 -11.31
C SER A 50 1.94 -14.44 -11.73
N ASP A 51 1.78 -15.74 -11.45
CA ASP A 51 0.44 -16.32 -11.49
C ASP A 51 -0.44 -15.65 -10.41
N PRO A 52 -1.77 -15.65 -10.57
CA PRO A 52 -2.66 -15.12 -9.55
C PRO A 52 -2.50 -15.86 -8.21
N TYR A 53 -2.48 -15.12 -7.11
CA TYR A 53 -2.29 -15.68 -5.77
C TYR A 53 -3.23 -15.03 -4.75
N ASN A 54 -3.51 -15.75 -3.67
CA ASN A 54 -4.28 -15.22 -2.56
C ASN A 54 -3.42 -14.24 -1.74
N ALA A 55 -4.04 -13.11 -1.38
CA ALA A 55 -3.46 -12.12 -0.50
C ALA A 55 -4.50 -11.63 0.50
N CYS A 56 -4.04 -11.01 1.58
CA CYS A 56 -4.93 -10.37 2.53
C CYS A 56 -4.33 -9.08 3.06
N ARG A 57 -5.15 -8.04 3.13
CA ARG A 57 -4.77 -6.72 3.60
C ARG A 57 -5.41 -6.43 4.94
N THR A 58 -4.60 -6.11 5.94
CA THR A 58 -5.05 -5.73 7.30
C THR A 58 -5.50 -4.27 7.38
N ASN A 59 -6.09 -3.88 8.52
CA ASN A 59 -6.49 -2.49 8.84
C ASN A 59 -7.40 -1.86 7.78
N MET A 60 -8.35 -2.65 7.30
CA MET A 60 -9.26 -2.31 6.22
C MET A 60 -10.68 -2.11 6.73
N SER A 61 -11.39 -1.12 6.19
CA SER A 61 -12.83 -0.98 6.39
C SER A 61 -13.60 -1.77 5.33
N GLU A 62 -14.84 -2.18 5.62
CA GLU A 62 -15.67 -2.91 4.64
C GLU A 62 -15.83 -2.15 3.33
N GLN A 63 -16.05 -0.84 3.41
CA GLN A 63 -16.21 0.03 2.24
C GLN A 63 -14.93 0.08 1.39
N ALA A 64 -13.77 0.20 2.03
CA ALA A 64 -12.49 0.24 1.34
C ALA A 64 -12.12 -1.13 0.73
N CYS A 65 -12.49 -2.24 1.38
CA CYS A 65 -12.31 -3.58 0.80
C CYS A 65 -13.11 -3.77 -0.49
N ILE A 66 -14.39 -3.37 -0.50
CA ILE A 66 -15.25 -3.51 -1.68
C ILE A 66 -14.77 -2.62 -2.82
N ALA A 67 -14.26 -1.42 -2.52
CA ALA A 67 -13.73 -0.51 -3.54
C ALA A 67 -12.43 -1.02 -4.19
N LEU A 68 -11.72 -1.95 -3.53
CA LEU A 68 -10.40 -2.40 -3.94
C LEU A 68 -10.40 -3.10 -5.32
N GLU A 69 -11.49 -3.77 -5.71
CA GLU A 69 -11.60 -4.43 -7.03
C GLU A 69 -11.57 -3.43 -8.19
N GLU A 70 -12.20 -2.26 -8.02
CA GLU A 70 -12.23 -1.20 -9.04
C GLU A 70 -10.92 -0.39 -9.06
N GLU A 71 -10.34 -0.15 -7.88
CA GLU A 71 -9.13 0.67 -7.73
C GLU A 71 -7.84 -0.10 -8.05
N GLY A 72 -7.82 -1.40 -7.76
CA GLY A 72 -6.62 -2.24 -7.81
C GLY A 72 -5.57 -1.87 -6.75
N ASP A 73 -4.40 -2.50 -6.83
CA ASP A 73 -3.23 -2.18 -5.99
C ASP A 73 -2.08 -1.63 -6.87
N GLY A 74 -2.42 -0.66 -7.71
CA GLY A 74 -1.48 0.06 -8.60
C GLY A 74 -1.02 -0.72 -9.83
N MET A 75 -0.29 -1.83 -9.63
CA MET A 75 0.26 -2.68 -10.70
C MET A 75 -0.43 -4.05 -10.81
N MET A 76 -1.09 -4.48 -9.73
CA MET A 76 -1.84 -5.71 -9.68
C MET A 76 -3.34 -5.40 -9.76
N SER A 77 -4.08 -6.25 -10.47
CA SER A 77 -5.54 -6.30 -10.40
C SER A 77 -5.94 -7.03 -9.13
N VAL A 78 -7.00 -6.55 -8.49
CA VAL A 78 -7.61 -7.19 -7.32
C VAL A 78 -8.89 -7.86 -7.76
N ILE A 79 -9.04 -9.13 -7.44
CA ILE A 79 -10.19 -9.94 -7.86
C ILE A 79 -10.92 -10.45 -6.63
N SER A 80 -12.26 -10.33 -6.64
CA SER A 80 -13.15 -10.90 -5.61
C SER A 80 -12.76 -10.53 -4.16
N PRO A 81 -12.65 -9.23 -3.82
CA PRO A 81 -12.35 -8.83 -2.44
C PRO A 81 -13.48 -9.24 -1.49
N VAL A 82 -13.10 -9.78 -0.34
CA VAL A 82 -13.99 -10.22 0.73
C VAL A 82 -13.56 -9.59 2.04
N TYR A 83 -14.44 -8.78 2.63
CA TYR A 83 -14.20 -8.18 3.94
C TYR A 83 -14.36 -9.22 5.06
N GLY A 84 -13.51 -9.12 6.07
CA GLY A 84 -13.63 -9.84 7.34
C GLY A 84 -13.32 -8.94 8.53
N GLU A 85 -13.90 -9.25 9.70
CA GLU A 85 -13.54 -8.57 10.95
C GLU A 85 -12.19 -9.08 11.50
N GLY A 86 -11.46 -8.23 12.21
CA GLY A 86 -10.16 -8.56 12.79
C GLY A 86 -9.04 -8.66 11.75
N ASP A 87 -7.93 -9.27 12.15
CA ASP A 87 -6.74 -9.39 11.31
C ASP A 87 -6.85 -10.53 10.28
N CYS A 88 -6.01 -10.46 9.25
CA CYS A 88 -5.81 -11.56 8.31
C CYS A 88 -5.38 -12.84 9.03
N THR A 89 -5.85 -13.99 8.55
CA THR A 89 -5.37 -15.28 9.03
C THR A 89 -3.87 -15.42 8.78
N ARG A 90 -3.17 -16.04 9.73
CA ARG A 90 -1.74 -16.36 9.61
C ARG A 90 -1.47 -17.81 9.24
N GLU A 91 -2.53 -18.63 9.15
CA GLU A 91 -2.42 -20.01 8.69
C GLU A 91 -1.98 -20.06 7.23
N ALA A 92 -1.01 -20.95 6.93
CA ALA A 92 -0.44 -21.15 5.58
C ALA A 92 0.19 -19.88 4.95
N THR A 93 0.61 -18.92 5.75
CA THR A 93 1.33 -17.74 5.23
C THR A 93 2.77 -18.06 4.86
N VAL A 94 3.25 -17.42 3.81
CA VAL A 94 4.67 -17.44 3.40
C VAL A 94 5.43 -16.21 3.87
N GLY A 95 4.71 -15.23 4.41
CA GLY A 95 5.23 -14.00 5.01
C GLY A 95 4.26 -12.83 4.81
N SER A 96 4.65 -11.65 5.26
CA SER A 96 3.89 -10.41 5.03
C SER A 96 4.79 -9.22 4.74
N CYS A 97 4.20 -8.17 4.16
CA CYS A 97 4.85 -6.90 3.91
C CYS A 97 4.23 -5.81 4.79
N ASP A 98 5.00 -5.23 5.71
CA ASP A 98 4.60 -4.03 6.45
C ASP A 98 4.74 -2.79 5.55
N ARG A 99 3.61 -2.13 5.33
CA ARG A 99 3.46 -0.96 4.46
C ARG A 99 3.24 0.34 5.25
N GLY A 100 3.61 0.36 6.54
CA GLY A 100 3.59 1.58 7.36
C GLY A 100 2.18 1.95 7.83
N GLY A 101 1.48 0.99 8.44
CA GLY A 101 0.14 1.19 9.02
C GLY A 101 -0.86 0.10 8.66
N TRP A 102 -0.49 -0.76 7.71
CA TRP A 102 -1.18 -2.00 7.36
C TRP A 102 -0.14 -2.99 6.82
N GLU A 103 -0.44 -4.28 6.95
CA GLU A 103 0.30 -5.38 6.34
C GLU A 103 -0.46 -6.01 5.18
N GLU A 104 0.28 -6.37 4.14
CA GLU A 104 -0.15 -7.32 3.11
C GLU A 104 0.38 -8.72 3.46
N VAL A 105 -0.52 -9.67 3.64
CA VAL A 105 -0.21 -11.06 3.98
C VAL A 105 -0.28 -11.92 2.72
N TYR A 106 0.76 -12.72 2.49
CA TYR A 106 0.87 -13.62 1.34
C TYR A 106 0.73 -15.08 1.79
N TYR A 107 0.04 -15.89 0.99
CA TYR A 107 -0.24 -17.29 1.30
C TYR A 107 0.57 -18.26 0.44
N ASP A 108 0.43 -19.56 0.71
CA ASP A 108 1.23 -20.66 0.15
C ASP A 108 1.10 -20.89 -1.37
N ASP A 109 0.12 -20.25 -2.00
CA ASP A 109 -0.03 -20.21 -3.45
C ASP A 109 0.78 -19.09 -4.12
N ASN A 110 1.46 -18.24 -3.33
CA ASN A 110 2.42 -17.27 -3.82
C ASN A 110 3.86 -17.79 -3.71
N ASP A 111 4.74 -17.42 -4.64
CA ASP A 111 6.17 -17.69 -4.54
C ASP A 111 6.79 -16.79 -3.46
N PRO A 112 7.34 -17.35 -2.35
CA PRO A 112 7.85 -16.54 -1.24
C PRO A 112 8.97 -15.58 -1.65
N ALA A 113 9.85 -16.00 -2.58
CA ALA A 113 10.97 -15.18 -3.02
C ALA A 113 10.48 -14.01 -3.88
N MET A 114 9.44 -14.22 -4.70
CA MET A 114 8.81 -13.15 -5.47
C MET A 114 8.02 -12.20 -4.57
N ALA A 115 7.33 -12.70 -3.55
CA ALA A 115 6.62 -11.91 -2.57
C ALA A 115 7.56 -11.01 -1.76
N GLU A 116 8.66 -11.57 -1.24
CA GLU A 116 9.70 -10.81 -0.51
C GLU A 116 10.35 -9.77 -1.42
N PHE A 117 10.71 -10.15 -2.66
CA PHE A 117 11.27 -9.22 -3.63
C PHE A 117 10.32 -8.06 -3.94
N GLY A 118 9.04 -8.35 -4.19
CA GLY A 118 8.00 -7.34 -4.41
C GLY A 118 7.82 -6.42 -3.21
N CYS A 119 7.78 -7.00 -2.00
CA CYS A 119 7.69 -6.24 -0.76
C CYS A 119 8.84 -5.24 -0.60
N GLY A 120 10.06 -5.60 -0.97
CA GLY A 120 11.23 -4.72 -0.87
C GLY A 120 11.13 -3.39 -1.64
N PHE A 121 10.17 -3.24 -2.55
CA PHE A 121 9.87 -1.97 -3.22
C PHE A 121 8.84 -1.11 -2.50
N ALA A 122 8.03 -1.70 -1.63
CA ALA A 122 6.84 -1.09 -1.05
C ALA A 122 6.85 -1.05 0.48
N GLY A 123 7.70 -1.83 1.16
CA GLY A 123 7.67 -1.98 2.61
C GLY A 123 8.80 -2.84 3.19
N GLU A 124 8.59 -3.26 4.44
CA GLU A 124 9.48 -4.16 5.18
C GLU A 124 8.93 -5.58 5.16
N TRP A 125 9.77 -6.56 4.78
CA TRP A 125 9.39 -7.96 4.80
C TRP A 125 9.39 -8.52 6.22
N LEU A 126 8.34 -9.25 6.56
CA LEU A 126 8.17 -9.96 7.82
C LEU A 126 8.12 -11.47 7.54
N GLU A 127 9.01 -12.22 8.20
CA GLU A 127 9.01 -13.68 8.13
C GLU A 127 7.69 -14.26 8.67
N PRO A 128 7.21 -15.39 8.11
CA PRO A 128 5.99 -16.04 8.58
C PRO A 128 6.10 -16.44 10.07
N GLN A 129 5.00 -16.22 10.82
CA GLN A 129 4.92 -16.43 12.28
C GLN A 129 4.23 -17.73 12.67
#